data_AF-A0A8C9Q734-F1
#
_entry.id   AF-A0A8C9Q734-F1
#
_cell.length_a   1.000
_cell.length_b   1.000
_cell.length_c   1.000
_cell.angle_alpha   90.00
_cell.angle_beta   90.00
_cell.angle_gamma   90.00
#
_symmetry.space_group_name_H-M   'P 1'
#
loop_
_entity.id
_entity.type
_entity.pdbx_description
1 polymer ?
#
loop_
_entity_poly.entity_id
_entity_poly.type
_entity_poly.pdbx_seq_one_letter_code
_entity_poly.pdbx_strand_id
1 'polypeptide(L)'
;MSVVHQLLPGWLLDHLSFINKINYQLYQHPKPCCNKNESASSVHLDCLQKDSASSFGASATLIAPDSITKPENEDSRNCELPPKKYVFRSELFNVTKPYITPAVHNKCQQSNEKEDLLNGVKKEISSSIIGKKRKRCVVFNQGELDAMEYHTKIRELILDGSLKLIQEGLKSGFLYPLFENQDKCNEPITLPLDTCNLSGLCEMAKHLPSMNEMELQTLQLREDDMTVTEQDLFSRVVENNSSFTKMITLMGQKYLLPPKCSFLLSDISCIQPLLNCRKTFDVIVIDPPWQNKSVKRSNRYSYLSPLQIKQIPIPKLAAPNCLVVTWVTNRQKHLRFIKEELYPSWSVEIIAEWHWVKITSSGEFVFPLDSPHKKPYEGLILGRIGEQTTLPLRNTDTKVLPIPDHKLIVSVPCILHSHKPPLAEVLKDYIKPDGKCLEMFARNLQPGWTSWGNEVLKFQHVDYFVALKSGC
;
A
#
# COMPACT_ATOMS: atom_id res chain seq x y z
N MET A 1 16.92 9.10 -2.05
CA MET A 1 16.16 8.82 -3.28
C MET A 1 15.71 7.37 -3.20
N SER A 2 14.49 7.04 -3.65
CA SER A 2 13.94 5.69 -3.44
C SER A 2 14.32 4.74 -4.58
N VAL A 3 14.53 5.27 -5.79
CA VAL A 3 15.34 4.62 -6.83
C VAL A 3 16.80 4.68 -6.43
N VAL A 4 17.41 3.52 -6.21
CA VAL A 4 18.85 3.37 -5.90
C VAL A 4 19.67 3.45 -7.17
N HIS A 5 19.27 2.67 -8.19
CA HIS A 5 19.90 2.65 -9.51
C HIS A 5 18.85 2.60 -10.61
N GLN A 6 19.12 3.28 -11.72
CA GLN A 6 18.33 3.23 -12.95
C GLN A 6 19.26 2.84 -14.11
N LEU A 7 19.02 1.67 -14.69
CA LEU A 7 19.78 1.12 -15.79
C LEU A 7 18.87 0.84 -16.99
N LEU A 8 19.45 0.45 -18.12
CA LEU A 8 18.67 0.05 -19.30
C LEU A 8 17.66 -1.06 -19.01
N PRO A 9 17.93 -2.11 -18.20
CA PRO A 9 16.92 -3.13 -17.89
C PRO A 9 15.79 -2.64 -16.98
N GLY A 10 15.96 -1.56 -16.22
CA GLY A 10 14.97 -1.09 -15.25
C GLY A 10 15.57 -0.42 -14.02
N TRP A 11 14.95 -0.64 -12.87
CA TRP A 11 15.24 0.08 -11.62
C TRP A 11 15.54 -0.88 -10.47
N LEU A 12 16.53 -0.53 -9.65
CA LEU A 12 16.71 -1.08 -8.32
C LEU A 12 16.07 -0.11 -7.33
N LEU A 13 15.05 -0.56 -6.59
CA LEU A 13 14.29 0.27 -5.66
C LEU A 13 14.56 -0.11 -4.21
N ASP A 14 14.75 0.91 -3.39
CA ASP A 14 14.58 0.83 -1.95
C ASP A 14 13.11 1.07 -1.61
N HIS A 15 12.38 -0.05 -1.49
CA HIS A 15 10.96 -0.06 -1.18
C HIS A 15 10.66 0.62 0.17
N LEU A 16 11.48 0.38 1.19
CA LEU A 16 11.29 0.98 2.51
C LEU A 16 11.57 2.49 2.48
N SER A 17 12.67 2.91 1.83
CA SER A 17 12.97 4.32 1.68
C SER A 17 11.88 5.05 0.91
N PHE A 18 11.20 4.41 -0.04
CA PHE A 18 10.07 5.01 -0.73
C PHE A 18 8.96 5.38 0.25
N ILE A 19 8.52 4.41 1.06
CA ILE A 19 7.45 4.62 2.04
C ILE A 19 7.86 5.70 3.05
N ASN A 20 9.11 5.68 3.49
CA ASN A 20 9.61 6.64 4.48
C ASN A 20 9.88 8.04 3.93
N LYS A 21 9.99 8.18 2.59
CA LYS A 21 10.12 9.49 1.92
C LYS A 21 8.87 10.36 2.11
N ILE A 22 7.73 9.75 2.40
CA ILE A 22 6.47 10.43 2.73
C ILE A 22 6.65 11.42 3.90
N ASN A 23 7.64 11.18 4.76
CA ASN A 23 7.99 12.02 5.92
C ASN A 23 6.79 12.26 6.84
N TYR A 24 6.27 11.18 7.43
CA TYR A 24 5.14 11.21 8.34
C TYR A 24 5.45 12.01 9.61
N GLN A 25 5.25 13.32 9.56
CA GLN A 25 5.47 14.24 10.67
C GLN A 25 4.12 14.74 11.20
N LEU A 26 3.87 14.48 12.48
CA LEU A 26 2.68 14.94 13.18
C LEU A 26 3.03 16.17 14.02
N TYR A 27 2.44 17.31 13.69
CA TYR A 27 2.52 18.52 14.51
C TYR A 27 1.60 18.34 15.72
N GLN A 28 2.12 18.64 16.92
CA GLN A 28 1.32 18.61 18.14
C GLN A 28 0.87 20.03 18.46
N HIS A 29 -0.45 20.24 18.51
CA HIS A 29 -0.97 21.47 19.10
C HIS A 29 -0.87 21.39 20.62
N PRO A 30 -0.48 22.48 21.32
CA PRO A 30 -0.56 22.53 22.77
C PRO A 30 -2.01 22.29 23.19
N LYS A 31 -2.25 21.28 24.04
CA LYS A 31 -3.55 21.12 24.69
C LYS A 31 -3.85 22.43 25.43
N PRO A 32 -5.04 23.03 25.30
CA PRO A 32 -5.41 24.13 26.19
C PRO A 32 -5.35 23.58 27.62
N CYS A 33 -4.49 24.16 28.45
CA CYS A 33 -4.42 23.84 29.87
C CYS A 33 -5.82 24.07 30.45
N CYS A 34 -6.49 22.98 30.86
CA CYS A 34 -7.66 23.10 31.71
C CYS A 34 -7.20 23.78 33.00
N ASN A 35 -7.48 25.07 33.13
CA ASN A 35 -7.45 25.74 34.43
C ASN A 35 -8.45 25.00 35.31
N LYS A 36 -7.93 24.23 36.28
CA LYS A 36 -8.70 23.75 37.42
C LYS A 36 -9.05 24.97 38.27
N ASN A 37 -10.12 25.68 37.90
CA ASN A 37 -10.89 26.42 38.87
C ASN A 37 -12.11 25.57 39.18
N GLU A 38 -12.05 24.93 40.34
CA GLU A 38 -13.16 24.24 40.97
C GLU A 38 -14.37 25.18 41.05
N SER A 39 -15.51 24.74 40.51
CA SER A 39 -16.81 25.13 41.04
C SER A 39 -17.64 23.87 41.16
N ALA A 40 -17.52 23.22 42.31
CA ALA A 40 -18.42 22.17 42.74
C ALA A 40 -19.82 22.78 42.95
N SER A 41 -20.77 22.44 42.08
CA SER A 41 -22.20 22.65 42.36
C SER A 41 -22.77 21.34 42.91
N SER A 42 -22.70 21.17 44.24
CA SER A 42 -23.45 20.13 44.95
C SER A 42 -24.86 20.64 45.21
N VAL A 43 -25.85 19.90 44.71
CA VAL A 43 -27.27 20.03 45.06
C VAL A 43 -27.48 19.45 46.46
N HIS A 44 -27.93 20.26 47.42
CA HIS A 44 -28.76 19.76 48.52
C HIS A 44 -29.64 20.86 49.13
N LEU A 45 -30.89 20.45 49.39
CA LEU A 45 -32.04 21.20 49.92
C LEU A 45 -31.88 21.74 51.36
N ASP A 46 -32.59 22.86 51.57
CA ASP A 46 -33.40 23.29 52.72
C ASP A 46 -32.83 24.00 53.97
N CYS A 47 -33.60 25.05 54.30
CA CYS A 47 -33.99 25.58 55.61
C CYS A 47 -33.22 26.75 56.29
N LEU A 48 -33.94 27.88 56.32
CA LEU A 48 -34.19 28.81 57.44
C LEU A 48 -33.10 29.77 57.98
N GLN A 49 -33.50 31.04 57.89
CA GLN A 49 -33.45 32.11 58.92
C GLN A 49 -32.20 32.97 59.15
N LYS A 50 -32.46 34.27 58.91
CA LYS A 50 -32.26 35.45 59.79
C LYS A 50 -30.89 36.13 59.95
N ASP A 51 -30.96 37.40 59.54
CA ASP A 51 -30.64 38.64 60.28
C ASP A 51 -29.20 39.15 60.42
N SER A 52 -29.15 40.47 60.16
CA SER A 52 -28.23 41.51 60.66
C SER A 52 -26.81 41.54 60.06
N ALA A 53 -26.16 42.65 59.71
CA ALA A 53 -26.36 44.12 59.66
C ALA A 53 -25.05 44.75 60.16
N SER A 54 -24.51 45.71 59.38
CA SER A 54 -23.60 46.79 59.83
C SER A 54 -22.17 46.34 60.23
N SER A 55 -21.12 47.15 60.22
CA SER A 55 -20.96 48.60 60.16
C SER A 55 -19.48 48.91 59.84
N PHE A 56 -19.27 49.99 59.08
CA PHE A 56 -18.29 51.07 59.29
C PHE A 56 -16.78 50.80 59.46
N GLY A 57 -15.98 51.59 58.71
CA GLY A 57 -14.60 51.92 59.08
C GLY A 57 -13.75 52.54 57.96
N ALA A 58 -13.93 53.84 57.68
CA ALA A 58 -13.02 54.71 56.90
C ALA A 58 -11.71 54.95 57.71
N SER A 59 -10.58 55.53 57.26
CA SER A 59 -10.28 56.44 56.16
C SER A 59 -8.74 56.69 56.09
N ALA A 60 -8.25 57.07 54.91
CA ALA A 60 -7.14 58.02 54.59
C ALA A 60 -5.67 57.66 54.96
N THR A 61 -4.62 57.98 54.19
CA THR A 61 -4.35 59.18 53.36
C THR A 61 -3.22 58.93 52.32
N LEU A 62 -3.53 59.24 51.05
CA LEU A 62 -2.80 59.94 49.97
C LEU A 62 -1.26 60.10 49.99
N ILE A 63 -0.62 59.88 48.83
CA ILE A 63 0.04 60.89 47.96
C ILE A 63 0.35 60.26 46.57
N ALA A 64 -0.05 60.95 45.50
CA ALA A 64 0.25 60.73 44.06
C ALA A 64 1.27 61.83 43.59
N PRO A 65 1.78 61.95 42.33
CA PRO A 65 1.32 61.34 41.07
C PRO A 65 2.38 60.95 40.00
N ASP A 66 1.88 60.31 38.93
CA ASP A 66 2.24 60.34 37.50
C ASP A 66 3.68 60.19 36.97
N SER A 67 3.89 59.14 36.14
CA SER A 67 3.99 59.32 34.67
C SER A 67 4.23 58.00 33.91
N ILE A 68 3.60 57.92 32.74
CA ILE A 68 3.45 56.80 31.81
C ILE A 68 4.65 56.70 30.85
N THR A 69 5.25 55.50 30.69
CA THR A 69 5.74 54.81 29.44
C THR A 69 6.74 53.72 29.88
N LYS A 70 6.79 52.45 29.43
CA LYS A 70 6.49 51.71 28.18
C LYS A 70 6.29 50.21 28.53
N PRO A 71 5.72 49.38 27.64
CA PRO A 71 5.35 47.99 27.95
C PRO A 71 6.58 47.08 28.06
N GLU A 72 6.59 46.22 29.07
CA GLU A 72 7.47 45.06 29.12
C GLU A 72 7.02 44.03 28.08
N ASN A 73 7.97 43.51 27.32
CA ASN A 73 7.78 42.47 26.32
C ASN A 73 7.23 41.19 26.98
N GLU A 74 5.94 40.89 26.79
CA GLU A 74 5.47 39.51 26.84
C GLU A 74 5.93 38.78 25.57
N ASP A 75 7.16 38.27 25.59
CA ASP A 75 7.54 37.15 24.74
C ASP A 75 6.78 35.90 25.23
N SER A 76 5.50 35.80 24.87
CA SER A 76 4.79 34.52 24.86
C SER A 76 5.39 33.67 23.73
N ARG A 77 6.57 33.12 24.01
CA ARG A 77 7.23 32.16 23.15
C ARG A 77 6.35 30.91 23.16
N ASN A 78 5.45 30.80 22.18
CA ASN A 78 4.73 29.58 21.88
C ASN A 78 5.77 28.46 21.74
N CYS A 79 5.91 27.64 22.77
CA CYS A 79 6.73 26.44 22.73
C CYS A 79 6.01 25.40 21.87
N GLU A 80 6.10 25.54 20.55
CA GLU A 80 5.73 24.49 19.62
C GLU A 80 6.64 23.28 19.87
N LEU A 81 6.05 22.20 20.37
CA LEU A 81 6.76 20.92 20.50
C LEU A 81 7.20 20.46 19.10
N PRO A 82 8.45 19.99 18.94
CA PRO A 82 8.94 19.57 17.63
C PRO A 82 8.06 18.44 17.09
N PRO A 83 7.76 18.43 15.78
CA PRO A 83 6.85 17.47 15.19
C PRO A 83 7.36 16.04 15.42
N LYS A 84 6.44 15.16 15.82
CA LYS A 84 6.76 13.75 16.06
C LYS A 84 6.83 13.03 14.72
N LYS A 85 8.01 12.50 14.38
CA LYS A 85 8.25 11.77 13.13
C LYS A 85 7.96 10.27 13.29
N TYR A 86 7.24 9.70 12.33
CA TYR A 86 6.95 8.28 12.21
C TYR A 86 7.68 7.70 11.01
N VAL A 87 8.25 6.51 11.19
CA VAL A 87 8.97 5.77 10.16
C VAL A 87 8.41 4.35 10.12
N PHE A 88 8.13 3.85 8.93
CA PHE A 88 7.64 2.51 8.73
C PHE A 88 8.68 1.49 9.21
N ARG A 89 8.20 0.42 9.87
CA ARG A 89 9.04 -0.61 10.49
C ARG A 89 9.99 -1.26 9.49
N SER A 90 11.29 -1.10 9.74
CA SER A 90 12.33 -1.61 8.86
C SER A 90 12.43 -3.14 8.87
N GLU A 91 12.02 -3.76 9.98
CA GLU A 91 12.02 -5.20 10.20
C GLU A 91 11.12 -5.91 9.19
N LEU A 92 10.10 -5.21 8.69
CA LEU A 92 9.17 -5.70 7.67
C LEU A 92 9.81 -5.86 6.29
N PHE A 93 11.04 -5.40 6.09
CA PHE A 93 11.79 -5.50 4.83
C PHE A 93 13.07 -6.32 4.98
N ASN A 94 13.24 -7.02 6.11
CA ASN A 94 14.43 -7.80 6.39
C ASN A 94 14.35 -9.23 5.82
N VAL A 95 14.26 -9.35 4.50
CA VAL A 95 14.26 -10.66 3.81
C VAL A 95 15.71 -11.05 3.53
N THR A 96 16.36 -11.69 4.51
CA THR A 96 17.78 -12.03 4.42
C THR A 96 18.06 -13.35 3.72
N LYS A 97 17.17 -14.33 3.82
CA LYS A 97 17.35 -15.67 3.23
C LYS A 97 16.22 -15.96 2.23
N PRO A 98 16.49 -16.69 1.13
CA PRO A 98 15.43 -17.18 0.25
C PRO A 98 14.40 -18.00 1.02
N TYR A 99 13.12 -17.87 0.68
CA TYR A 99 12.06 -18.61 1.36
C TYR A 99 12.17 -20.13 1.13
N ILE A 100 12.82 -20.54 0.04
CA ILE A 100 13.10 -21.94 -0.30
C ILE A 100 14.49 -22.00 -0.96
N THR A 101 15.38 -22.88 -0.50
CA THR A 101 16.70 -23.08 -1.09
C THR A 101 16.71 -24.18 -2.15
N PRO A 102 17.56 -24.08 -3.21
CA PRO A 102 17.66 -25.10 -4.27
C PRO A 102 17.99 -26.51 -3.77
N ALA A 103 18.76 -26.66 -2.69
CA ALA A 103 19.12 -27.96 -2.13
C ALA A 103 17.92 -28.76 -1.59
N VAL A 104 16.90 -28.09 -1.07
CA VAL A 104 15.63 -28.71 -0.64
C VAL A 104 14.80 -29.17 -1.84
N HIS A 105 14.93 -28.46 -2.97
CA HIS A 105 14.30 -28.82 -4.24
C HIS A 105 14.99 -30.03 -4.91
N ASN A 106 16.33 -30.07 -4.91
CA ASN A 106 17.09 -31.20 -5.43
C ASN A 106 16.85 -32.48 -4.65
N LYS A 107 16.60 -32.45 -3.33
CA LYS A 107 16.18 -33.66 -2.59
C LYS A 107 14.80 -34.17 -2.99
N CYS A 108 13.90 -33.29 -3.42
CA CYS A 108 12.56 -33.66 -3.91
C CYS A 108 12.58 -34.14 -5.38
N GLN A 109 13.55 -33.67 -6.18
CA GLN A 109 13.76 -34.11 -7.57
C GLN A 109 14.66 -35.34 -7.69
N GLN A 110 15.76 -35.45 -6.92
CA GLN A 110 16.66 -36.62 -6.94
C GLN A 110 16.00 -37.88 -6.36
N SER A 111 15.01 -37.75 -5.47
CA SER A 111 14.16 -38.88 -5.08
C SER A 111 13.27 -39.39 -6.23
N ASN A 112 13.13 -38.62 -7.31
CA ASN A 112 12.38 -39.00 -8.51
C ASN A 112 13.30 -39.43 -9.67
N GLU A 113 14.54 -38.95 -9.76
CA GLU A 113 15.46 -39.33 -10.85
C GLU A 113 16.26 -40.62 -10.57
N LYS A 114 16.51 -40.98 -9.29
CA LYS A 114 17.26 -42.21 -8.95
C LYS A 114 16.50 -43.53 -9.17
N GLU A 115 15.21 -43.49 -9.54
CA GLU A 115 14.43 -44.70 -9.85
C GLU A 115 14.52 -45.14 -11.33
N ASP A 116 15.15 -44.36 -12.23
CA ASP A 116 15.11 -44.59 -13.70
C ASP A 116 16.33 -45.31 -14.31
N LEU A 117 17.26 -45.82 -13.51
CA LEU A 117 18.43 -46.57 -14.03
C LEU A 117 18.61 -47.91 -13.31
N LEU A 118 17.82 -48.93 -13.69
CA LEU A 118 18.23 -50.34 -13.71
C LEU A 118 17.12 -51.21 -14.34
N ASN A 119 17.28 -51.50 -15.62
CA ASN A 119 16.56 -52.57 -16.32
C ASN A 119 17.53 -53.74 -16.53
N GLY A 120 17.16 -54.94 -16.09
CA GLY A 120 17.87 -56.15 -16.51
C GLY A 120 17.55 -57.41 -15.71
N VAL A 121 16.97 -58.39 -16.43
CA VAL A 121 16.91 -59.83 -16.16
C VAL A 121 15.68 -60.37 -15.43
N LYS A 122 14.90 -61.15 -16.19
CA LYS A 122 13.79 -62.03 -15.80
C LYS A 122 14.26 -63.11 -14.81
N LYS A 123 13.50 -63.33 -13.73
CA LYS A 123 13.20 -64.68 -13.23
C LYS A 123 11.93 -64.70 -12.37
N GLU A 124 11.19 -65.78 -12.56
CA GLU A 124 9.88 -66.12 -12.01
C GLU A 124 9.85 -66.41 -10.49
N ILE A 125 8.62 -66.40 -9.95
CA ILE A 125 8.10 -67.06 -8.73
C ILE A 125 7.75 -66.18 -7.49
N SER A 126 6.44 -66.26 -7.18
CA SER A 126 5.72 -66.23 -5.89
C SER A 126 5.64 -64.96 -5.02
N SER A 127 4.38 -64.53 -4.85
CA SER A 127 3.70 -64.13 -3.60
C SER A 127 4.31 -63.06 -2.70
N SER A 128 3.64 -61.91 -2.62
CA SER A 128 2.90 -61.50 -1.40
C SER A 128 2.31 -60.10 -1.58
N ILE A 129 1.11 -59.94 -1.05
CA ILE A 129 0.28 -58.75 -1.13
C ILE A 129 0.88 -57.68 -0.20
N ILE A 130 1.47 -56.63 -0.77
CA ILE A 130 1.68 -55.34 -0.09
C ILE A 130 1.24 -54.25 -1.07
N GLY A 131 0.18 -53.53 -0.72
CA GLY A 131 -0.45 -52.50 -1.55
C GLY A 131 0.51 -51.36 -1.88
N LYS A 132 1.11 -51.41 -3.07
CA LYS A 132 1.84 -50.28 -3.67
C LYS A 132 0.83 -49.20 -4.06
N LYS A 133 0.80 -48.08 -3.33
CA LYS A 133 0.19 -46.82 -3.83
C LYS A 133 0.89 -46.46 -5.14
N ARG A 134 0.18 -46.58 -6.27
CA ARG A 134 0.64 -46.09 -7.59
C ARG A 134 0.99 -44.60 -7.46
N LYS A 135 2.27 -44.24 -7.58
CA LYS A 135 2.72 -42.85 -7.80
C LYS A 135 2.12 -42.39 -9.14
N ARG A 136 1.23 -41.38 -9.12
CA ARG A 136 0.68 -40.76 -10.33
C ARG A 136 1.80 -40.00 -11.04
N CYS A 137 1.98 -40.26 -12.34
CA CYS A 137 2.69 -39.36 -13.24
C CYS A 137 2.05 -37.97 -13.15
N VAL A 138 2.83 -36.93 -12.88
CA VAL A 138 2.32 -35.55 -12.76
C VAL A 138 2.10 -35.03 -14.17
N VAL A 139 0.89 -35.23 -14.68
CA VAL A 139 0.44 -34.59 -15.92
C VAL A 139 0.12 -33.13 -15.61
N PHE A 140 0.93 -32.21 -16.13
CA PHE A 140 0.67 -30.77 -16.03
C PHE A 140 -0.64 -30.42 -16.73
N ASN A 141 -1.42 -29.51 -16.15
CA ASN A 141 -2.60 -28.97 -16.83
C ASN A 141 -2.19 -27.89 -17.84
N GLN A 142 -3.09 -27.57 -18.79
CA GLN A 142 -2.80 -26.59 -19.85
C GLN A 142 -2.31 -25.24 -19.30
N GLY A 143 -2.90 -24.75 -18.20
CA GLY A 143 -2.49 -23.48 -17.60
C GLY A 143 -1.10 -23.51 -16.95
N GLU A 144 -0.61 -24.69 -16.56
CA GLU A 144 0.78 -24.87 -16.10
C GLU A 144 1.76 -24.89 -17.28
N LEU A 145 1.38 -25.55 -18.38
CA LEU A 145 2.16 -25.55 -19.63
C LEU A 145 2.29 -24.14 -20.21
N ASP A 146 1.17 -23.40 -20.31
CA ASP A 146 1.16 -22.00 -20.75
C ASP A 146 2.07 -21.14 -19.86
N ALA A 147 2.08 -21.40 -18.54
CA ALA A 147 2.90 -20.65 -17.59
C ALA A 147 4.39 -20.94 -17.75
N MET A 148 4.74 -22.19 -18.05
CA MET A 148 6.11 -22.59 -18.35
C MET A 148 6.58 -21.97 -19.66
N GLU A 149 5.76 -22.03 -20.72
CA GLU A 149 6.09 -21.42 -22.02
C GLU A 149 6.33 -19.91 -21.89
N TYR A 150 5.41 -19.21 -21.21
CA TYR A 150 5.57 -17.79 -20.92
C TYR A 150 6.84 -17.52 -20.11
N HIS A 151 7.12 -18.30 -19.06
CA HIS A 151 8.33 -18.14 -18.27
C HIS A 151 9.59 -18.28 -19.12
N THR A 152 9.67 -19.30 -19.99
CA THR A 152 10.79 -19.50 -20.91
C THR A 152 11.06 -18.27 -21.78
N LYS A 153 10.01 -17.58 -22.25
CA LYS A 153 10.14 -16.36 -23.08
C LYS A 153 10.80 -15.20 -22.34
N ILE A 154 10.53 -15.03 -21.05
CA ILE A 154 11.00 -13.87 -20.25
C ILE A 154 12.18 -14.21 -19.33
N ARG A 155 12.58 -15.48 -19.26
CA ARG A 155 13.54 -16.00 -18.29
C ARG A 155 14.90 -15.30 -18.37
N GLU A 156 15.48 -15.24 -19.56
CA GLU A 156 16.80 -14.64 -19.78
C GLU A 156 16.77 -13.14 -19.48
N LEU A 157 15.71 -12.45 -19.91
CA LEU A 157 15.52 -11.02 -19.63
C LEU A 157 15.49 -10.73 -18.13
N ILE A 158 14.74 -11.53 -17.36
CA ILE A 158 14.68 -11.38 -15.90
C ILE A 158 16.05 -11.68 -15.28
N LEU A 159 16.69 -12.77 -15.68
CA LEU A 159 17.97 -13.19 -15.11
C LEU A 159 19.07 -12.14 -15.37
N ASP A 160 19.29 -11.78 -16.62
CA ASP A 160 20.35 -10.86 -17.02
C ASP A 160 20.08 -9.43 -16.56
N GLY A 161 18.82 -8.99 -16.66
CA GLY A 161 18.43 -7.64 -16.26
C GLY A 161 18.52 -7.45 -14.75
N SER A 162 18.08 -8.43 -13.97
CA SER A 162 18.19 -8.37 -12.51
C SER A 162 19.64 -8.48 -12.05
N LEU A 163 20.46 -9.34 -12.66
CA LEU A 163 21.88 -9.48 -12.33
C LEU A 163 22.63 -8.15 -12.45
N LYS A 164 22.40 -7.39 -13.52
CA LYS A 164 23.01 -6.05 -13.71
C LYS A 164 22.62 -5.08 -12.60
N LEU A 165 21.35 -5.05 -12.23
CA LEU A 165 20.84 -4.18 -11.15
C LEU A 165 21.37 -4.61 -9.78
N ILE A 166 21.42 -5.91 -9.50
CA ILE A 166 21.96 -6.48 -8.26
C ILE A 166 23.45 -6.14 -8.13
N GLN A 167 24.23 -6.28 -9.21
CA GLN A 167 25.66 -5.94 -9.21
C GLN A 167 25.89 -4.47 -8.83
N GLU A 168 25.13 -3.53 -9.40
CA GLU A 168 25.23 -2.12 -9.02
C GLU A 168 24.76 -1.88 -7.57
N GLY A 169 23.73 -2.58 -7.11
CA GLY A 169 23.29 -2.57 -5.72
C GLY A 169 24.36 -3.04 -4.73
N LEU A 170 25.12 -4.08 -5.08
CA LEU A 170 26.25 -4.57 -4.30
C LEU A 170 27.43 -3.58 -4.31
N LYS A 171 27.76 -3.02 -5.47
CA LYS A 171 28.84 -2.02 -5.62
C LYS A 171 28.56 -0.75 -4.81
N SER A 172 27.31 -0.30 -4.76
CA SER A 172 26.92 0.88 -3.99
C SER A 172 26.74 0.61 -2.49
N GLY A 173 26.90 -0.64 -2.04
CA GLY A 173 26.69 -1.04 -0.64
C GLY A 173 25.21 -1.03 -0.20
N PHE A 174 24.27 -0.96 -1.14
CA PHE A 174 22.84 -1.06 -0.84
C PHE A 174 22.43 -2.50 -0.55
N LEU A 175 22.96 -3.45 -1.34
CA LEU A 175 22.89 -4.88 -1.08
C LEU A 175 24.19 -5.33 -0.45
N TYR A 176 24.14 -6.37 0.39
CA TYR A 176 25.31 -6.89 1.09
C TYR A 176 25.41 -8.41 0.94
N PRO A 177 26.56 -8.97 0.53
CA PRO A 177 26.73 -10.42 0.45
C PRO A 177 26.39 -11.10 1.78
N LEU A 178 25.78 -12.27 1.69
CA LEU A 178 25.43 -13.07 2.85
C LEU A 178 26.73 -13.57 3.49
N PHE A 179 27.16 -12.96 4.61
CA PHE A 179 28.24 -13.51 5.44
C PHE A 179 27.65 -14.55 6.39
N GLU A 180 28.27 -15.72 6.48
CA GLU A 180 27.78 -16.91 7.22
C GLU A 180 27.57 -16.69 8.74
N ASN A 181 27.85 -15.51 9.29
CA ASN A 181 27.88 -15.28 10.75
C ASN A 181 27.01 -14.13 11.27
N GLN A 182 25.97 -13.69 10.55
CA GLN A 182 24.93 -12.83 11.13
C GLN A 182 23.59 -13.56 11.26
N ASP A 183 23.57 -14.65 12.02
CA ASP A 183 22.35 -15.04 12.73
C ASP A 183 22.14 -14.05 13.88
N LYS A 184 21.73 -12.82 13.56
CA LYS A 184 20.99 -12.04 14.56
C LYS A 184 19.73 -12.84 14.84
N CYS A 185 19.61 -13.37 16.06
CA CYS A 185 18.36 -13.89 16.59
C CYS A 185 17.27 -12.87 16.28
N ASN A 186 16.49 -13.12 15.23
CA ASN A 186 15.28 -12.36 14.98
C ASN A 186 14.34 -12.73 16.12
N GLU A 187 14.18 -11.85 17.11
CA GLU A 187 13.03 -11.94 18.00
C GLU A 187 11.78 -12.09 17.13
N PRO A 188 10.85 -13.00 17.46
CA PRO A 188 9.65 -13.18 16.69
C PRO A 188 8.96 -11.82 16.56
N ILE A 189 8.82 -11.33 15.33
CA ILE A 189 8.09 -10.10 15.06
C ILE A 189 6.67 -10.36 15.54
N THR A 190 6.31 -9.81 16.69
CA THR A 190 4.92 -9.72 17.13
C THR A 190 4.26 -8.70 16.20
N LEU A 191 3.92 -9.16 14.98
CA LEU A 191 3.05 -8.41 14.09
C LEU A 191 1.76 -8.17 14.88
N PRO A 192 1.21 -6.94 14.87
CA PRO A 192 -0.14 -6.77 15.38
C PRO A 192 -1.01 -7.82 14.69
N LEU A 193 -1.83 -8.54 15.48
CA LEU A 193 -2.88 -9.38 14.92
C LEU A 193 -3.60 -8.55 13.84
N ASP A 194 -4.14 -9.18 12.81
CA ASP A 194 -4.98 -8.57 11.76
C ASP A 194 -6.28 -7.99 12.44
N THR A 195 -6.15 -7.06 13.38
CA THR A 195 -7.18 -6.45 14.24
C THR A 195 -7.96 -5.39 13.48
N CYS A 196 -7.41 -4.94 12.37
CA CYS A 196 -7.98 -3.93 11.50
C CYS A 196 -9.01 -4.58 10.56
N ASN A 197 -10.24 -4.77 11.04
CA ASN A 197 -11.35 -5.37 10.28
C ASN A 197 -11.99 -4.39 9.27
N LEU A 198 -11.17 -3.68 8.48
CA LEU A 198 -11.64 -2.72 7.47
C LEU A 198 -12.53 -3.39 6.42
N SER A 199 -12.22 -4.63 6.06
CA SER A 199 -13.04 -5.39 5.12
C SER A 199 -14.43 -5.71 5.70
N GLY A 200 -14.52 -6.10 6.98
CA GLY A 200 -15.79 -6.28 7.67
C GLY A 200 -16.59 -4.98 7.80
N LEU A 201 -15.91 -3.84 7.96
CA LEU A 201 -16.56 -2.52 7.91
C LEU A 201 -17.21 -2.26 6.55
N CYS A 202 -16.52 -2.54 5.44
CA CYS A 202 -17.10 -2.40 4.11
C CYS A 202 -18.31 -3.31 3.90
N GLU A 203 -18.34 -4.51 4.47
CA GLU A 203 -19.52 -5.38 4.42
C GLU A 203 -20.72 -4.76 5.16
N MET A 204 -20.50 -4.17 6.33
CA MET A 204 -21.56 -3.47 7.06
C MET A 204 -22.06 -2.25 6.29
N ALA A 205 -21.15 -1.49 5.65
CA ALA A 205 -21.48 -0.31 4.87
C ALA A 205 -22.38 -0.61 3.64
N LYS A 206 -22.41 -1.85 3.14
CA LYS A 206 -23.34 -2.24 2.05
C LYS A 206 -24.81 -2.15 2.45
N HIS A 207 -25.11 -2.17 3.75
CA HIS A 207 -26.46 -2.08 4.29
C HIS A 207 -26.89 -0.66 4.63
N LEU A 208 -26.00 0.31 4.45
CA LEU A 208 -26.23 1.72 4.74
C LEU A 208 -27.05 2.36 3.59
N PRO A 209 -28.00 3.27 3.89
CA PRO A 209 -28.76 3.95 2.86
C PRO A 209 -27.83 4.73 1.91
N SER A 210 -28.08 4.64 0.60
CA SER A 210 -27.36 5.44 -0.38
C SER A 210 -27.61 6.92 -0.11
N MET A 211 -26.55 7.69 0.13
CA MET A 211 -26.68 9.14 0.32
C MET A 211 -27.19 9.79 -0.97
N ASN A 212 -28.01 10.82 -0.83
CA ASN A 212 -28.65 11.52 -1.93
C ASN A 212 -27.58 12.18 -2.84
N GLU A 213 -27.77 12.22 -4.15
CA GLU A 213 -26.78 12.79 -5.10
C GLU A 213 -26.40 14.26 -4.82
N MET A 214 -27.24 14.97 -4.06
CA MET A 214 -27.10 16.36 -3.65
C MET A 214 -26.15 16.60 -2.47
N GLU A 215 -25.67 15.56 -1.78
CA GLU A 215 -24.74 15.72 -0.65
C GLU A 215 -23.26 15.83 -1.08
N LEU A 216 -22.45 16.49 -0.25
CA LEU A 216 -21.01 16.65 -0.46
C LEU A 216 -20.32 15.28 -0.59
N GLN A 217 -19.78 14.99 -1.77
CA GLN A 217 -19.15 13.70 -2.09
C GLN A 217 -17.71 13.58 -1.60
N THR A 218 -17.14 14.70 -1.15
CA THR A 218 -15.78 14.80 -0.61
C THR A 218 -15.83 15.34 0.81
N LEU A 219 -15.11 14.67 1.72
CA LEU A 219 -14.87 15.15 3.07
C LEU A 219 -13.44 15.66 3.18
N GLN A 220 -13.27 16.97 3.33
CA GLN A 220 -11.97 17.57 3.60
C GLN A 220 -11.70 17.58 5.11
N LEU A 221 -10.59 16.96 5.52
CA LEU A 221 -10.17 16.97 6.92
C LEU A 221 -9.64 18.36 7.29
N ARG A 222 -10.20 18.99 8.33
CA ARG A 222 -9.67 20.23 8.95
C ARG A 222 -8.47 19.93 9.83
N GLU A 223 -7.78 20.97 10.31
CA GLU A 223 -6.54 20.82 11.11
C GLU A 223 -6.80 20.12 12.45
N ASP A 224 -7.97 20.36 13.06
CA ASP A 224 -8.35 19.80 14.37
C ASP A 224 -9.10 18.44 14.29
N ASP A 225 -9.41 17.95 13.09
CA ASP A 225 -10.23 16.75 12.90
C ASP A 225 -9.44 15.46 13.21
N MET A 226 -9.43 15.07 14.48
CA MET A 226 -8.81 13.82 14.96
C MET A 226 -9.74 12.60 14.85
N THR A 227 -11.05 12.85 14.68
CA THR A 227 -12.09 11.82 14.63
C THR A 227 -12.99 12.05 13.42
N VAL A 228 -13.06 11.06 12.54
CA VAL A 228 -13.98 11.06 11.39
C VAL A 228 -15.11 10.09 11.71
N THR A 229 -16.36 10.47 11.40
CA THR A 229 -17.48 9.55 11.59
C THR A 229 -17.37 8.38 10.61
N GLU A 230 -17.77 7.19 11.05
CA GLU A 230 -17.74 5.99 10.21
C GLU A 230 -18.61 6.16 8.97
N GLN A 231 -19.79 6.78 9.11
CA GLN A 231 -20.70 7.08 8.00
C GLN A 231 -20.02 7.90 6.90
N ASP A 232 -19.29 8.95 7.27
CA ASP A 232 -18.62 9.82 6.30
C ASP A 232 -17.47 9.09 5.58
N LEU A 233 -16.75 8.20 6.27
CA LEU A 233 -15.65 7.43 5.68
C LEU A 233 -16.09 6.48 4.57
N PHE A 234 -17.29 5.90 4.67
CA PHE A 234 -17.82 4.96 3.67
C PHE A 234 -18.56 5.67 2.53
N SER A 235 -19.14 6.83 2.83
CA SER A 235 -20.07 7.50 1.90
C SER A 235 -19.38 8.56 1.04
N ARG A 236 -18.16 8.98 1.40
CA ARG A 236 -17.48 10.13 0.80
C ARG A 236 -15.99 9.85 0.57
N VAL A 237 -15.43 10.52 -0.43
CA VAL A 237 -13.97 10.54 -0.63
C VAL A 237 -13.35 11.43 0.45
N VAL A 238 -12.52 10.88 1.31
CA VAL A 238 -11.83 11.62 2.38
C VAL A 238 -10.52 12.19 1.86
N GLU A 239 -10.27 13.47 2.14
CA GLU A 239 -9.12 14.20 1.61
C GLU A 239 -8.28 14.82 2.71
N ASN A 240 -6.98 14.50 2.71
CA ASN A 240 -5.98 15.30 3.40
C ASN A 240 -5.34 16.27 2.41
N ASN A 241 -5.94 17.44 2.21
CA ASN A 241 -5.42 18.46 1.29
C ASN A 241 -4.23 19.26 1.84
N SER A 242 -3.82 18.99 3.09
CA SER A 242 -2.69 19.69 3.70
C SER A 242 -1.34 19.20 3.17
N SER A 243 -0.31 20.02 3.34
CA SER A 243 1.09 19.68 3.04
C SER A 243 1.74 18.78 4.10
N PHE A 244 1.01 18.41 5.16
CA PHE A 244 1.51 17.62 6.28
C PHE A 244 0.71 16.33 6.53
N THR A 245 1.27 15.44 7.33
CA THR A 245 0.60 14.20 7.73
C THR A 245 -0.47 14.48 8.77
N LYS A 246 -1.64 13.88 8.59
CA LYS A 246 -2.72 13.90 9.57
C LYS A 246 -2.87 12.54 10.23
N MET A 247 -3.46 12.51 11.43
CA MET A 247 -3.82 11.28 12.11
C MET A 247 -5.32 11.25 12.32
N ILE A 248 -5.96 10.19 11.85
CA ILE A 248 -7.38 9.96 12.10
C ILE A 248 -7.56 8.77 13.04
N THR A 249 -8.67 8.78 13.78
CA THR A 249 -9.11 7.66 14.60
C THR A 249 -10.34 7.01 13.98
N LEU A 250 -10.28 5.69 13.76
CA LEU A 250 -11.37 4.86 13.24
C LEU A 250 -11.47 3.59 14.10
N MET A 251 -12.65 3.31 14.66
CA MET A 251 -12.90 2.20 15.59
C MET A 251 -11.90 2.14 16.77
N GLY A 252 -11.50 3.31 17.29
CA GLY A 252 -10.48 3.40 18.36
C GLY A 252 -9.04 3.12 17.91
N GLN A 253 -8.81 2.79 16.65
CA GLN A 253 -7.49 2.61 16.05
C GLN A 253 -7.03 3.88 15.34
N LYS A 254 -5.71 4.10 15.27
CA LYS A 254 -5.11 5.32 14.71
C LYS A 254 -4.42 5.05 13.39
N TYR A 255 -4.67 5.93 12.42
CA TYR A 255 -4.13 5.82 11.06
C TYR A 255 -3.43 7.11 10.65
N LEU A 256 -2.25 6.99 10.06
CA LEU A 256 -1.45 8.10 9.54
C LEU A 256 -1.76 8.35 8.07
N LEU A 257 -2.28 9.53 7.76
CA LEU A 257 -2.62 9.94 6.39
C LEU A 257 -1.48 10.76 5.79
N PRO A 258 -0.91 10.34 4.64
CA PRO A 258 0.09 11.13 3.91
C PRO A 258 -0.42 12.53 3.54
N PRO A 259 0.48 13.50 3.30
CA PRO A 259 0.08 14.80 2.77
C PRO A 259 -0.53 14.68 1.38
N LYS A 260 -1.50 15.54 1.07
CA LYS A 260 -2.18 15.62 -0.23
C LYS A 260 -2.84 14.30 -0.70
N CYS A 261 -3.07 13.33 0.18
CA CYS A 261 -3.73 12.09 -0.21
C CYS A 261 -5.25 12.25 -0.22
N SER A 262 -5.93 11.46 -1.04
CA SER A 262 -7.37 11.25 -0.97
C SER A 262 -7.66 9.76 -0.93
N PHE A 263 -8.74 9.33 -0.27
CA PHE A 263 -9.13 7.92 -0.31
C PHE A 263 -10.62 7.69 -0.19
N LEU A 264 -11.06 6.53 -0.68
CA LEU A 264 -12.41 6.01 -0.46
C LEU A 264 -12.33 4.59 0.09
N LEU A 265 -12.85 4.40 1.30
CA LEU A 265 -12.98 3.09 1.93
C LEU A 265 -14.36 2.52 1.56
N SER A 266 -14.45 1.77 0.47
CA SER A 266 -15.70 1.16 0.04
C SER A 266 -15.48 -0.09 -0.80
N ASP A 267 -16.52 -0.92 -0.87
CA ASP A 267 -16.59 -2.04 -1.81
C ASP A 267 -16.92 -1.58 -3.23
N ILE A 268 -16.69 -2.45 -4.23
CA ILE A 268 -17.04 -2.18 -5.63
C ILE A 268 -18.51 -1.82 -5.85
N SER A 269 -19.42 -2.36 -5.03
CA SER A 269 -20.84 -1.98 -5.08
C SER A 269 -21.10 -0.51 -4.73
N CYS A 270 -20.17 0.11 -4.00
CA CYS A 270 -20.28 1.45 -3.41
C CYS A 270 -19.19 2.39 -3.96
N ILE A 271 -18.78 2.22 -5.22
CA ILE A 271 -17.77 3.06 -5.89
C ILE A 271 -18.31 4.46 -6.29
N GLN A 272 -19.62 4.70 -6.21
CA GLN A 272 -20.26 5.93 -6.70
C GLN A 272 -19.63 7.25 -6.20
N PRO A 273 -19.20 7.39 -4.94
CA PRO A 273 -18.55 8.63 -4.49
C PRO A 273 -17.29 8.98 -5.29
N LEU A 274 -16.51 7.98 -5.72
CA LEU A 274 -15.33 8.18 -6.55
C LEU A 274 -15.69 8.59 -7.98
N LEU A 275 -16.82 8.13 -8.52
CA LEU A 275 -17.31 8.53 -9.84
C LEU A 275 -17.89 9.93 -9.83
N ASN A 276 -18.63 10.25 -8.77
CA ASN A 276 -19.39 11.46 -8.70
C ASN A 276 -18.50 12.68 -8.43
N CYS A 277 -17.31 12.51 -7.83
CA CYS A 277 -16.40 13.61 -7.54
C CYS A 277 -15.83 14.32 -8.78
N ARG A 278 -16.24 13.92 -10.00
CA ARG A 278 -15.88 14.49 -11.33
C ARG A 278 -14.37 14.65 -11.54
N LYS A 279 -13.56 13.86 -10.83
CA LYS A 279 -12.11 13.81 -11.01
C LYS A 279 -11.80 12.75 -12.05
N THR A 280 -11.06 13.14 -13.08
CA THR A 280 -10.41 12.19 -13.99
C THR A 280 -8.94 12.04 -13.62
N PHE A 281 -8.38 10.87 -13.93
CA PHE A 281 -7.04 10.47 -13.57
C PHE A 281 -6.18 10.25 -14.81
N ASP A 282 -4.94 10.70 -14.75
CA ASP A 282 -3.93 10.53 -15.80
C ASP A 282 -3.22 9.18 -15.68
N VAL A 283 -3.23 8.62 -14.47
CA VAL A 283 -2.66 7.31 -14.16
C VAL A 283 -3.64 6.56 -13.28
N ILE A 284 -3.99 5.34 -13.67
CA ILE A 284 -4.79 4.42 -12.85
C ILE A 284 -3.99 3.14 -12.65
N VAL A 285 -3.58 2.87 -11.42
CA VAL A 285 -2.93 1.63 -11.00
C VAL A 285 -3.95 0.71 -10.35
N ILE A 286 -3.98 -0.56 -10.75
CA ILE A 286 -4.98 -1.53 -10.31
C ILE A 286 -4.25 -2.79 -9.83
N ASP A 287 -4.52 -3.25 -8.60
CA ASP A 287 -4.09 -4.57 -8.09
C ASP A 287 -5.31 -5.44 -7.76
N PRO A 288 -5.99 -6.03 -8.76
CA PRO A 288 -7.26 -6.72 -8.52
C PRO A 288 -7.11 -7.88 -7.52
N PRO A 289 -8.13 -8.14 -6.70
CA PRO A 289 -8.13 -9.27 -5.77
C PRO A 289 -8.41 -10.58 -6.54
N TRP A 290 -7.41 -11.02 -7.29
CA TRP A 290 -7.47 -12.17 -8.19
C TRP A 290 -7.88 -13.45 -7.46
N GLN A 291 -8.80 -14.21 -8.05
CA GLN A 291 -9.20 -15.49 -7.49
C GLN A 291 -8.01 -16.47 -7.42
N ASN A 292 -7.71 -16.95 -6.21
CA ASN A 292 -6.67 -17.95 -5.94
C ASN A 292 -7.19 -19.09 -5.05
N LYS A 293 -6.72 -20.32 -5.29
CA LYS A 293 -7.04 -21.52 -4.51
C LYS A 293 -6.61 -21.37 -3.04
N SER A 294 -5.48 -20.72 -2.77
CA SER A 294 -5.04 -20.45 -1.39
C SER A 294 -5.96 -19.46 -0.68
N VAL A 295 -6.34 -18.39 -1.37
CA VAL A 295 -7.26 -17.35 -0.88
C VAL A 295 -8.60 -17.99 -0.51
N LYS A 296 -9.17 -18.80 -1.42
CA LYS A 296 -10.41 -19.54 -1.20
C LYS A 296 -10.39 -20.45 0.03
N ARG A 297 -9.21 -20.97 0.44
CA ARG A 297 -9.07 -21.81 1.64
C ARG A 297 -8.85 -20.99 2.91
N SER A 298 -8.26 -19.80 2.79
CA SER A 298 -7.86 -18.99 3.94
C SER A 298 -8.94 -18.04 4.44
N ASN A 299 -9.92 -17.66 3.60
CA ASN A 299 -10.94 -16.63 3.87
C ASN A 299 -10.40 -15.30 4.41
N ARG A 300 -9.09 -15.02 4.28
CA ARG A 300 -8.45 -13.81 4.83
C ARG A 300 -8.83 -12.52 4.08
N TYR A 301 -9.25 -12.63 2.82
CA TYR A 301 -9.73 -11.52 2.00
C TYR A 301 -10.62 -12.04 0.87
N SER A 302 -11.57 -11.21 0.44
CA SER A 302 -12.48 -11.52 -0.68
C SER A 302 -11.75 -11.50 -2.01
N TYR A 303 -12.34 -12.13 -3.03
CA TYR A 303 -11.87 -12.08 -4.41
C TYR A 303 -13.00 -11.61 -5.32
N LEU A 304 -12.64 -10.99 -6.44
CA LEU A 304 -13.61 -10.61 -7.46
C LEU A 304 -13.60 -11.61 -8.63
N SER A 305 -14.79 -11.88 -9.16
CA SER A 305 -14.92 -12.62 -10.41
C SER A 305 -14.44 -11.78 -11.60
N PRO A 306 -14.01 -12.39 -12.72
CA PRO A 306 -13.64 -11.64 -13.93
C PRO A 306 -14.74 -10.67 -14.40
N LEU A 307 -16.01 -11.07 -14.29
CA LEU A 307 -17.14 -10.23 -14.66
C LEU A 307 -17.24 -8.96 -13.79
N GLN A 308 -17.09 -9.10 -12.46
CA GLN A 308 -17.09 -7.96 -11.55
C GLN A 308 -15.92 -7.01 -11.80
N ILE A 309 -14.72 -7.55 -12.09
CA ILE A 309 -13.56 -6.73 -12.44
C ILE A 309 -13.85 -5.94 -13.73
N LYS A 310 -14.43 -6.60 -14.75
CA LYS A 310 -14.77 -5.97 -16.04
C LYS A 310 -15.81 -4.83 -15.90
N GLN A 311 -16.70 -4.92 -14.92
CA GLN A 311 -17.73 -3.91 -14.64
C GLN A 311 -17.18 -2.62 -14.01
N ILE A 312 -15.92 -2.60 -13.56
CA ILE A 312 -15.32 -1.39 -13.03
C ILE A 312 -15.28 -0.32 -14.15
N PRO A 313 -15.84 0.87 -13.92
CA PRO A 313 -15.99 1.90 -14.95
C PRO A 313 -14.71 2.71 -15.19
N ILE A 314 -13.60 2.05 -15.51
CA ILE A 314 -12.29 2.69 -15.80
C ILE A 314 -12.41 3.82 -16.83
N PRO A 315 -13.13 3.67 -17.96
CA PRO A 315 -13.25 4.75 -18.94
C PRO A 315 -13.91 6.04 -18.39
N LYS A 316 -14.73 5.94 -17.34
CA LYS A 316 -15.35 7.13 -16.72
C LYS A 316 -14.41 7.86 -15.75
N LEU A 317 -13.44 7.14 -15.18
CA LEU A 317 -12.47 7.68 -14.24
C LEU A 317 -11.22 8.23 -14.93
N ALA A 318 -10.99 7.84 -16.17
CA ALA A 318 -9.76 8.15 -16.87
C ALA A 318 -9.82 9.48 -17.64
N ALA A 319 -8.73 10.24 -17.57
CA ALA A 319 -8.48 11.38 -18.43
C ALA A 319 -8.12 10.92 -19.86
N PRO A 320 -8.19 11.81 -20.87
CA PRO A 320 -7.67 11.51 -22.20
C PRO A 320 -6.22 11.01 -22.12
N ASN A 321 -5.90 9.95 -22.85
CA ASN A 321 -4.56 9.35 -22.89
C ASN A 321 -4.07 8.83 -21.51
N CYS A 322 -4.99 8.51 -20.59
CA CYS A 322 -4.70 7.95 -19.27
C CYS A 322 -3.89 6.65 -19.38
N LEU A 323 -2.83 6.55 -18.58
CA LEU A 323 -2.05 5.34 -18.39
C LEU A 323 -2.75 4.41 -17.39
N VAL A 324 -3.11 3.21 -17.83
CA VAL A 324 -3.67 2.15 -17.00
C VAL A 324 -2.58 1.11 -16.74
N VAL A 325 -2.31 0.83 -15.47
CA VAL A 325 -1.31 -0.14 -15.02
C VAL A 325 -2.01 -1.21 -14.19
N THR A 326 -1.87 -2.48 -14.55
CA THR A 326 -2.54 -3.58 -13.85
C THR A 326 -1.54 -4.63 -13.38
N TRP A 327 -1.49 -4.86 -12.07
CA TRP A 327 -0.75 -5.96 -11.48
C TRP A 327 -1.39 -7.30 -11.80
N VAL A 328 -0.56 -8.27 -12.21
CA VAL A 328 -1.03 -9.61 -12.56
C VAL A 328 -0.15 -10.69 -11.93
N THR A 329 -0.81 -11.70 -11.36
CA THR A 329 -0.11 -12.88 -10.83
C THR A 329 0.45 -13.73 -11.98
N ASN A 330 1.40 -14.62 -11.73
CA ASN A 330 1.95 -15.56 -12.73
C ASN A 330 0.97 -16.64 -13.25
N ARG A 331 -0.33 -16.50 -13.00
CA ARG A 331 -1.35 -17.38 -13.58
C ARG A 331 -1.77 -16.87 -14.94
N GLN A 332 -1.47 -17.65 -15.98
CA GLN A 332 -1.72 -17.26 -17.37
C GLN A 332 -3.17 -16.92 -17.68
N LYS A 333 -4.13 -17.56 -17.02
CA LYS A 333 -5.55 -17.20 -17.18
C LYS A 333 -5.86 -15.72 -16.87
N HIS A 334 -5.14 -15.12 -15.90
CA HIS A 334 -5.36 -13.74 -15.50
C HIS A 334 -4.66 -12.80 -16.49
N LEU A 335 -3.48 -13.17 -16.98
CA LEU A 335 -2.79 -12.44 -18.04
C LEU A 335 -3.64 -12.42 -19.33
N ARG A 336 -4.16 -13.58 -19.73
CA ARG A 336 -5.07 -13.73 -20.88
C ARG A 336 -6.32 -12.87 -20.72
N PHE A 337 -6.99 -12.97 -19.57
CA PHE A 337 -8.16 -12.14 -19.27
C PHE A 337 -7.87 -10.64 -19.40
N ILE A 338 -6.74 -10.17 -18.88
CA ILE A 338 -6.35 -8.75 -19.01
C ILE A 338 -6.21 -8.37 -20.49
N LYS A 339 -5.42 -9.15 -21.25
CA LYS A 339 -5.05 -8.81 -22.62
C LYS A 339 -6.19 -8.97 -23.62
N GLU A 340 -7.01 -10.01 -23.48
CA GLU A 340 -8.01 -10.40 -24.48
C GLU A 340 -9.42 -9.92 -24.13
N GLU A 341 -9.73 -9.64 -22.86
CA GLU A 341 -11.09 -9.30 -22.43
C GLU A 341 -11.19 -7.96 -21.71
N LEU A 342 -10.35 -7.72 -20.70
CA LEU A 342 -10.47 -6.58 -19.80
C LEU A 342 -10.09 -5.27 -20.51
N TYR A 343 -8.87 -5.21 -21.03
CA TYR A 343 -8.36 -4.01 -21.70
C TYR A 343 -9.18 -3.65 -22.94
N PRO A 344 -9.52 -4.59 -23.84
CA PRO A 344 -10.44 -4.32 -24.93
C PRO A 344 -11.79 -3.75 -24.47
N SER A 345 -12.37 -4.27 -23.37
CA SER A 345 -13.65 -3.75 -22.87
C SER A 345 -13.58 -2.35 -22.27
N TRP A 346 -12.39 -1.91 -21.85
CA TRP A 346 -12.14 -0.56 -21.38
C TRP A 346 -11.57 0.36 -22.47
N SER A 347 -11.45 -0.13 -23.72
CA SER A 347 -10.77 0.58 -24.80
C SER A 347 -9.32 0.97 -24.44
N VAL A 348 -8.63 0.10 -23.71
CA VAL A 348 -7.21 0.25 -23.36
C VAL A 348 -6.37 -0.51 -24.36
N GLU A 349 -5.44 0.19 -25.01
CA GLU A 349 -4.41 -0.41 -25.86
C GLU A 349 -3.21 -0.81 -25.00
N ILE A 350 -2.71 -2.04 -25.13
CA ILE A 350 -1.53 -2.52 -24.42
C ILE A 350 -0.29 -1.90 -25.05
N ILE A 351 0.60 -1.36 -24.21
CA ILE A 351 1.83 -0.69 -24.64
C ILE A 351 3.07 -1.45 -24.20
N ALA A 352 3.05 -1.97 -22.97
CA ALA A 352 4.21 -2.61 -22.38
C ALA A 352 3.82 -3.61 -21.30
N GLU A 353 4.75 -4.51 -21.00
CA GLU A 353 4.67 -5.46 -19.91
C GLU A 353 5.96 -5.38 -19.09
N TRP A 354 5.84 -5.02 -17.81
CA TRP A 354 6.96 -4.90 -16.87
C TRP A 354 6.93 -6.03 -15.84
N HIS A 355 8.04 -6.23 -15.13
CA HIS A 355 8.17 -7.30 -14.13
C HIS A 355 8.76 -6.79 -12.83
N TRP A 356 8.05 -6.99 -11.72
CA TRP A 356 8.60 -6.79 -10.39
C TRP A 356 9.33 -8.05 -9.94
N VAL A 357 10.66 -7.99 -9.84
CA VAL A 357 11.54 -9.05 -9.37
C VAL A 357 11.87 -8.85 -7.90
N LYS A 358 11.71 -9.91 -7.12
CA LYS A 358 11.84 -9.95 -5.68
C LYS A 358 13.16 -10.60 -5.28
N ILE A 359 13.98 -9.83 -4.60
CA ILE A 359 15.29 -10.26 -4.11
C ILE A 359 15.35 -10.20 -2.58
N THR A 360 16.31 -10.90 -2.00
CA THR A 360 16.73 -10.74 -0.61
C THR A 360 17.60 -9.48 -0.47
N SER A 361 17.90 -9.08 0.76
CA SER A 361 18.89 -8.02 1.02
C SER A 361 20.32 -8.38 0.58
N SER A 362 20.58 -9.67 0.33
CA SER A 362 21.82 -10.17 -0.29
C SER A 362 21.83 -10.18 -1.81
N GLY A 363 20.71 -9.83 -2.46
CA GLY A 363 20.58 -9.86 -3.91
C GLY A 363 20.23 -11.22 -4.50
N GLU A 364 19.91 -12.22 -3.67
CA GLU A 364 19.42 -13.52 -4.16
C GLU A 364 17.92 -13.47 -4.45
N PHE A 365 17.42 -14.30 -5.37
CA PHE A 365 15.97 -14.38 -5.56
C PHE A 365 15.28 -14.99 -4.33
N VAL A 366 14.14 -14.42 -3.93
CA VAL A 366 13.37 -14.93 -2.78
C VAL A 366 12.80 -16.34 -3.01
N PHE A 367 12.68 -16.75 -4.28
CA PHE A 367 12.41 -18.11 -4.73
C PHE A 367 13.32 -18.42 -5.92
N PRO A 368 13.71 -19.69 -6.14
CA PRO A 368 14.42 -20.07 -7.35
C PRO A 368 13.67 -19.59 -8.61
N LEU A 369 14.37 -19.00 -9.58
CA LEU A 369 13.76 -18.47 -10.80
C LEU A 369 12.94 -19.54 -11.54
N ASP A 370 13.49 -20.75 -11.62
CA ASP A 370 12.91 -21.90 -12.32
C ASP A 370 11.92 -22.70 -11.46
N SER A 371 11.52 -22.21 -10.29
CA SER A 371 10.56 -22.93 -9.43
C SER A 371 9.21 -23.13 -10.17
N PRO A 372 8.62 -24.33 -10.12
CA PRO A 372 7.42 -24.66 -10.89
C PRO A 372 6.14 -23.99 -10.37
N HIS A 373 6.10 -23.66 -9.07
CA HIS A 373 4.86 -23.19 -8.41
C HIS A 373 4.90 -21.72 -7.99
N LYS A 374 6.08 -21.22 -7.61
CA LYS A 374 6.27 -19.82 -7.18
C LYS A 374 7.41 -19.22 -7.96
N LYS A 375 7.17 -18.08 -8.60
CA LYS A 375 8.21 -17.31 -9.27
C LYS A 375 8.64 -16.15 -8.36
N PRO A 376 9.91 -15.73 -8.41
CA PRO A 376 10.40 -14.56 -7.69
C PRO A 376 9.99 -13.26 -8.37
N TYR A 377 9.02 -13.26 -9.27
CA TYR A 377 8.56 -12.05 -9.95
C TYR A 377 7.04 -12.01 -10.09
N GLU A 378 6.50 -10.83 -10.34
CA GLU A 378 5.09 -10.59 -10.71
C GLU A 378 5.03 -9.65 -11.92
N GLY A 379 3.99 -9.78 -12.75
CA GLY A 379 3.84 -8.99 -13.97
C GLY A 379 3.05 -7.70 -13.72
N LEU A 380 3.32 -6.68 -14.52
CA LEU A 380 2.54 -5.46 -14.64
C LEU A 380 2.23 -5.25 -16.13
N ILE A 381 0.96 -5.13 -16.48
CA ILE A 381 0.55 -4.78 -17.83
C ILE A 381 0.25 -3.29 -17.86
N LEU A 382 0.81 -2.59 -18.85
CA LEU A 382 0.65 -1.15 -19.05
C LEU A 382 -0.08 -0.94 -20.36
N GLY A 383 -1.09 -0.06 -20.34
CA GLY A 383 -1.80 0.35 -21.53
C GLY A 383 -2.31 1.78 -21.43
N ARG A 384 -2.71 2.37 -22.55
CA ARG A 384 -3.36 3.70 -22.57
C ARG A 384 -4.77 3.57 -23.07
N ILE A 385 -5.67 4.38 -22.50
CA ILE A 385 -7.00 4.51 -23.06
C ILE A 385 -6.89 5.16 -24.44
N GLY A 386 -7.42 4.46 -25.45
CA GLY A 386 -7.47 4.94 -26.82
C GLY A 386 -8.32 6.21 -26.91
N GLU A 387 -7.87 7.17 -27.71
CA GLU A 387 -8.68 8.35 -28.04
C GLU A 387 -9.94 7.89 -28.79
N GLN A 388 -11.11 8.07 -28.16
CA GLN A 388 -12.36 8.05 -28.91
C GLN A 388 -12.40 9.31 -29.78
N THR A 389 -12.05 9.09 -31.04
CA THR A 389 -12.20 9.94 -32.23
C THR A 389 -13.01 11.22 -32.01
N THR A 390 -12.37 12.29 -31.51
CA THR A 390 -12.93 13.65 -31.52
C THR A 390 -11.84 14.66 -31.82
N LEU A 391 -11.33 14.60 -33.07
CA LEU A 391 -10.43 15.56 -33.73
C LEU A 391 -9.07 15.77 -33.00
N PRO A 392 -7.93 15.85 -33.73
CA PRO A 392 -6.65 16.15 -33.10
C PRO A 392 -6.69 17.60 -32.59
N LEU A 393 -7.07 17.80 -31.33
CA LEU A 393 -6.79 19.05 -30.64
C LEU A 393 -5.27 19.15 -30.56
N ARG A 394 -4.74 20.21 -31.20
CA ARG A 394 -3.32 20.54 -31.26
C ARG A 394 -2.63 20.22 -29.93
N ASN A 395 -1.72 19.25 -29.97
CA ASN A 395 -0.92 18.82 -28.84
C ASN A 395 -0.28 20.04 -28.16
N THR A 396 -0.65 20.27 -26.90
CA THR A 396 0.21 21.02 -25.98
C THR A 396 1.45 20.16 -25.75
N ASP A 397 2.62 20.73 -26.07
CA ASP A 397 3.97 20.15 -26.06
C ASP A 397 4.41 19.52 -24.71
N THR A 398 3.72 18.49 -24.22
CA THR A 398 4.24 17.65 -23.13
C THR A 398 4.91 16.44 -23.76
N LYS A 399 6.23 16.50 -23.91
CA LYS A 399 7.07 15.43 -24.46
C LYS A 399 7.12 14.25 -23.47
N VAL A 400 6.04 13.48 -23.39
CA VAL A 400 6.00 12.24 -22.61
C VAL A 400 6.84 11.19 -23.31
N LEU A 401 7.77 10.55 -22.60
CA LEU A 401 8.63 9.53 -23.17
C LEU A 401 7.83 8.28 -23.56
N PRO A 402 8.22 7.57 -24.64
CA PRO A 402 7.62 6.29 -24.97
C PRO A 402 7.89 5.30 -23.82
N ILE A 403 6.89 4.49 -23.48
CA ILE A 403 7.01 3.48 -22.43
C ILE A 403 7.75 2.28 -23.01
N PRO A 404 8.95 1.94 -22.52
CA PRO A 404 9.70 0.79 -22.99
C PRO A 404 9.06 -0.51 -22.51
N ASP A 405 9.17 -1.56 -23.32
CA ASP A 405 8.70 -2.89 -22.95
C ASP A 405 9.70 -3.62 -22.03
N HIS A 406 9.20 -4.57 -21.26
CA HIS A 406 9.98 -5.50 -20.43
C HIS A 406 10.97 -4.86 -19.46
N LYS A 407 10.57 -3.76 -18.81
CA LYS A 407 11.36 -3.18 -17.72
C LYS A 407 11.22 -3.99 -16.43
N LEU A 408 12.31 -4.04 -15.69
CA LEU A 408 12.38 -4.68 -14.38
C LEU A 408 12.27 -3.65 -13.25
N ILE A 409 11.45 -3.96 -12.27
CA ILE A 409 11.48 -3.32 -10.96
C ILE A 409 12.10 -4.34 -10.02
N VAL A 410 13.32 -4.12 -9.53
CA VAL A 410 14.00 -5.04 -8.61
C VAL A 410 13.95 -4.44 -7.20
N SER A 411 13.43 -5.18 -6.23
CA SER A 411 13.42 -4.72 -4.83
C SER A 411 13.32 -5.86 -3.82
N VAL A 412 13.68 -5.53 -2.58
CA VAL A 412 13.39 -6.39 -1.43
C VAL A 412 11.89 -6.26 -1.09
N PRO A 413 11.12 -7.36 -1.10
CA PRO A 413 9.71 -7.28 -0.82
C PRO A 413 9.46 -7.03 0.68
N CYS A 414 8.34 -6.38 0.98
CA CYS A 414 7.84 -6.37 2.35
C CYS A 414 7.35 -7.78 2.72
N ILE A 415 7.54 -8.18 3.98
CA ILE A 415 6.98 -9.43 4.51
C ILE A 415 5.45 -9.39 4.61
N LEU A 416 4.87 -8.19 4.68
CA LEU A 416 3.43 -8.01 4.68
C LEU A 416 2.87 -8.44 3.31
N HIS A 417 1.86 -9.30 3.36
CA HIS A 417 1.32 -9.92 2.17
C HIS A 417 0.77 -8.88 1.19
N SER A 418 1.10 -9.03 -0.10
CA SER A 418 0.65 -8.17 -1.20
C SER A 418 0.96 -6.68 -1.03
N HIS A 419 2.00 -6.32 -0.28
CA HIS A 419 2.51 -4.96 -0.27
C HIS A 419 3.46 -4.77 -1.47
N LYS A 420 2.94 -4.19 -2.56
CA LYS A 420 3.67 -3.92 -3.81
C LYS A 420 4.56 -2.69 -3.66
N PRO A 421 5.69 -2.61 -4.38
CA PRO A 421 6.49 -1.40 -4.41
C PRO A 421 5.67 -0.26 -5.02
N PRO A 422 5.68 0.93 -4.39
CA PRO A 422 5.04 2.10 -4.98
C PRO A 422 5.62 2.44 -6.35
N LEU A 423 4.75 2.83 -7.29
CA LEU A 423 5.12 3.03 -8.69
C LEU A 423 5.41 4.49 -9.06
N ALA A 424 5.14 5.45 -8.18
CA ALA A 424 5.17 6.87 -8.57
C ALA A 424 6.55 7.32 -9.09
N GLU A 425 7.66 6.89 -8.48
CA GLU A 425 9.01 7.27 -8.94
C GLU A 425 9.41 6.59 -10.26
N VAL A 426 8.92 5.38 -10.56
CA VAL A 426 9.26 4.68 -11.81
C VAL A 426 8.36 5.09 -12.97
N LEU A 427 7.16 5.57 -12.69
CA LEU A 427 6.22 6.08 -13.69
C LEU A 427 6.43 7.56 -14.02
N LYS A 428 7.12 8.33 -13.16
CA LYS A 428 7.26 9.80 -13.26
C LYS A 428 7.67 10.31 -14.65
N ASP A 429 8.55 9.58 -15.35
CA ASP A 429 9.11 9.99 -16.65
C ASP A 429 8.15 9.71 -17.82
N TYR A 430 7.08 8.94 -17.57
CA TYR A 430 6.10 8.48 -18.58
C TYR A 430 4.71 9.07 -18.38
N ILE A 431 4.57 9.97 -17.41
CA ILE A 431 3.31 10.61 -17.04
C ILE A 431 3.50 12.13 -17.08
N LYS A 432 2.40 12.86 -17.23
CA LYS A 432 2.48 14.32 -17.20
C LYS A 432 2.91 14.80 -15.80
N PRO A 433 3.72 15.87 -15.70
CA PRO A 433 3.99 16.53 -14.43
C PRO A 433 2.67 16.88 -13.72
N ASP A 434 2.63 16.67 -12.40
CA ASP A 434 1.45 16.89 -11.56
C ASP A 434 0.18 16.13 -12.02
N GLY A 435 0.37 15.01 -12.73
CA GLY A 435 -0.70 14.12 -13.15
C GLY A 435 -1.48 13.54 -11.98
N LYS A 436 -2.81 13.52 -12.10
CA LYS A 436 -3.70 12.95 -11.08
C LYS A 436 -3.61 11.43 -11.14
N CYS A 437 -3.28 10.81 -10.00
CA CYS A 437 -3.07 9.37 -9.92
C CYS A 437 -4.14 8.72 -9.05
N LEU A 438 -4.64 7.56 -9.49
CA LEU A 438 -5.57 6.70 -8.75
C LEU A 438 -4.94 5.32 -8.53
N GLU A 439 -4.98 4.82 -7.30
CA GLU A 439 -4.68 3.43 -6.96
C GLU A 439 -5.97 2.71 -6.56
N MET A 440 -6.33 1.65 -7.27
CA MET A 440 -7.53 0.84 -7.06
C MET A 440 -7.18 -0.49 -6.40
N PHE A 441 -8.04 -0.93 -5.49
CA PHE A 441 -7.77 -2.03 -4.55
C PHE A 441 -6.55 -1.76 -3.65
N ALA A 442 -6.34 -0.48 -3.36
CA ALA A 442 -5.23 -0.01 -2.55
C ALA A 442 -5.31 -0.54 -1.12
N ARG A 443 -4.13 -0.71 -0.52
CA ARG A 443 -3.93 -0.97 0.92
C ARG A 443 -3.02 0.04 1.60
N ASN A 444 -2.42 0.90 0.78
CA ASN A 444 -1.47 1.90 1.17
C ASN A 444 -1.92 3.24 0.57
N LEU A 445 -1.77 4.31 1.33
CA LEU A 445 -1.93 5.66 0.81
C LEU A 445 -0.58 6.22 0.35
N GLN A 446 -0.59 6.93 -0.78
CA GLN A 446 0.57 7.65 -1.29
C GLN A 446 0.29 9.17 -1.31
N PRO A 447 1.31 10.02 -1.08
CA PRO A 447 1.14 11.47 -1.16
C PRO A 447 0.70 11.91 -2.56
N GLY A 448 -0.33 12.76 -2.64
CA GLY A 448 -0.84 13.27 -3.91
C GLY A 448 -1.67 12.28 -4.72
N TRP A 449 -1.89 11.05 -4.23
CA TRP A 449 -2.69 10.03 -4.91
C TRP A 449 -4.08 9.93 -4.30
N THR A 450 -5.04 9.57 -5.15
CA THR A 450 -6.32 9.03 -4.70
C THR A 450 -6.20 7.52 -4.57
N SER A 451 -6.66 6.94 -3.47
CA SER A 451 -6.63 5.49 -3.23
C SER A 451 -8.03 4.96 -2.96
N TRP A 452 -8.38 3.80 -3.50
CA TRP A 452 -9.69 3.18 -3.29
C TRP A 452 -9.56 1.69 -2.98
N GLY A 453 -10.31 1.20 -2.00
CA GLY A 453 -10.43 -0.23 -1.73
C GLY A 453 -10.93 -0.56 -0.32
N ASN A 454 -11.31 -1.83 -0.12
CA ASN A 454 -11.90 -2.32 1.13
C ASN A 454 -10.91 -2.33 2.31
N GLU A 455 -9.61 -2.24 2.03
CA GLU A 455 -8.53 -2.23 3.03
C GLU A 455 -7.62 -0.99 2.83
N VAL A 456 -8.14 0.11 2.27
CA VAL A 456 -7.34 1.25 1.79
C VAL A 456 -6.45 1.92 2.84
N LEU A 457 -6.79 1.78 4.13
CA LEU A 457 -6.02 2.30 5.27
C LEU A 457 -5.13 1.26 5.95
N LYS A 458 -5.06 0.02 5.44
CA LYS A 458 -4.41 -1.10 6.14
C LYS A 458 -2.99 -0.79 6.55
N PHE A 459 -2.16 -0.30 5.62
CA PHE A 459 -0.75 0.03 5.90
C PHE A 459 -0.55 1.44 6.47
N GLN A 460 -1.64 2.15 6.80
CA GLN A 460 -1.60 3.43 7.50
C GLN A 460 -1.76 3.26 9.01
N HIS A 461 -2.08 2.05 9.48
CA HIS A 461 -2.21 1.77 10.91
C HIS A 461 -0.91 2.08 11.66
N VAL A 462 -1.01 2.81 12.77
CA VAL A 462 0.15 3.33 13.52
C VAL A 462 1.12 2.23 13.98
N ASP A 463 0.63 1.01 14.20
CA ASP A 463 1.49 -0.12 14.62
C ASP A 463 2.51 -0.55 13.56
N TYR A 464 2.31 -0.21 12.29
CA TYR A 464 3.33 -0.44 11.25
C TYR A 464 4.45 0.62 11.27
N PHE A 465 4.35 1.61 12.16
CA PHE A 465 5.31 2.69 12.29
C PHE A 465 5.98 2.67 13.66
N VAL A 466 7.22 3.16 13.69
CA VAL A 466 7.96 3.51 14.90
C VAL A 466 8.02 5.02 14.97
N ALA A 467 7.66 5.57 16.13
CA ALA A 467 7.88 6.98 16.40
C ALA A 467 9.35 7.22 16.74
N LEU A 468 10.01 8.07 15.97
CA LEU A 468 11.34 8.55 16.30
C LEU A 468 11.23 9.51 17.49
N LYS A 469 12.09 9.32 18.50
CA LYS A 469 12.22 10.29 19.59
C LYS A 469 12.78 11.58 19.02
N SER A 470 12.16 12.71 19.33
CA SER A 470 12.67 14.03 18.98
C SER A 470 13.97 14.26 19.76
N GLY A 471 15.13 14.10 19.11
CA GLY A 471 16.45 14.41 19.67
C GLY A 471 17.25 13.21 20.19
N CYS A 472 18.23 12.78 19.39
CA CYS A 472 19.63 12.67 19.81
C CYS A 472 20.47 13.29 18.71
#